data_AF-A0A9W9GT11-F1
#
_entry.id   AF-A0A9W9GT11-F1
#
_cell.length_a   1.000
_cell.length_b   1.000
_cell.length_c   1.000
_cell.angle_alpha   90.00
_cell.angle_beta   90.00
_cell.angle_gamma   90.00
#
_symmetry.space_group_name_H-M   'P 1'
#
loop_
_entity.id
_entity.type
_entity.pdbx_description
1 polymer ?
#
loop_
_entity_poly.entity_id
_entity_poly.type
_entity_poly.pdbx_seq_one_letter_code
_entity_poly.pdbx_strand_id
1 'polypeptide(L)'
;MASTDIKKAESAKQGPPKISDYKEILDESTFEQILEMDDDEEDRDFSKSIVYGFFEQAVNTFQKMEDRLTDKNLAELSDLGHFLKGSSATLGLVKVKDGCEKIQHFGAKKDETGTMDEPDQEVCLKAIRNTLDEVKAAYSKVEKVLRLYYGEEVKVEEEEPKEAKPEAKEEKPKEDPKKETKEAKETAKEPTKEAPKEATKADAKE
;
A
#
# COMPACT_ATOMS: atom_id res chain seq x y z
N MET A 1 -15.57 -51.77 36.18
CA MET A 1 -14.19 -51.28 36.02
C MET A 1 -14.08 -50.66 34.64
N ALA A 2 -13.33 -49.56 34.51
CA ALA A 2 -13.00 -48.87 33.25
C ALA A 2 -14.18 -48.54 32.32
N SER A 3 -14.80 -47.38 32.55
CA SER A 3 -15.28 -46.56 31.43
C SER A 3 -14.03 -46.01 30.70
N THR A 4 -14.09 -45.85 29.37
CA THR A 4 -13.02 -45.23 28.60
C THR A 4 -13.47 -43.87 28.05
N ASP A 5 -13.11 -42.80 28.74
CA ASP A 5 -13.38 -41.42 28.33
C ASP A 5 -12.66 -41.06 27.03
N ILE A 6 -13.42 -40.96 25.93
CA ILE A 6 -12.92 -40.40 24.67
C ILE A 6 -12.84 -38.88 24.84
N LYS A 7 -11.65 -38.39 25.19
CA LYS A 7 -11.35 -36.95 25.22
C LYS A 7 -11.41 -36.36 23.82
N LYS A 8 -12.59 -35.88 23.42
CA LYS A 8 -12.72 -34.93 22.32
C LYS A 8 -11.99 -33.65 22.74
N ALA A 9 -10.94 -33.27 22.00
CA ALA A 9 -10.28 -32.00 22.23
C ALA A 9 -11.25 -30.86 21.91
N GLU A 10 -11.53 -30.00 22.88
CA GLU A 10 -12.17 -28.72 22.63
C GLU A 10 -11.15 -27.79 22.00
N SER A 11 -11.36 -27.43 20.73
CA SER A 11 -10.69 -26.26 20.16
C SER A 11 -11.18 -25.03 20.92
N ALA A 12 -10.26 -24.23 21.45
CA ALA A 12 -10.61 -23.08 22.27
C ALA A 12 -11.38 -22.07 21.43
N LYS A 13 -12.67 -21.87 21.72
CA LYS A 13 -13.48 -20.79 21.15
C LYS A 13 -12.97 -19.44 21.65
N GLN A 14 -11.98 -18.90 20.96
CA GLN A 14 -11.83 -17.44 20.88
C GLN A 14 -13.08 -16.90 20.17
N GLY A 15 -13.59 -15.75 20.61
CA GLY A 15 -14.71 -15.08 19.95
C GLY A 15 -14.32 -14.53 18.58
N PRO A 16 -15.26 -13.99 17.80
CA PRO A 16 -14.92 -13.23 16.59
C PRO A 16 -13.91 -12.11 16.96
N PRO A 17 -12.88 -11.89 16.13
CA PRO A 17 -11.83 -10.93 16.42
C PRO A 17 -12.38 -9.50 16.49
N LYS A 18 -11.93 -8.67 17.44
CA LYS A 18 -12.46 -7.31 17.59
C LYS A 18 -11.76 -6.37 16.63
N ILE A 19 -12.53 -5.54 15.94
CA ILE A 19 -12.00 -4.51 15.02
C ILE A 19 -10.95 -3.62 15.69
N SER A 20 -11.13 -3.29 16.97
CA SER A 20 -10.19 -2.50 17.78
C SER A 20 -8.78 -3.10 17.92
N ASP A 21 -8.60 -4.40 17.65
CA ASP A 21 -7.29 -5.06 17.66
C ASP A 21 -6.52 -4.83 16.32
N TYR A 22 -7.16 -4.21 15.32
CA TYR A 22 -6.66 -4.08 13.93
C TYR A 22 -6.54 -2.64 13.42
N LYS A 23 -6.48 -1.65 14.33
CA LYS A 23 -6.34 -0.21 14.03
C LYS A 23 -5.14 0.14 13.12
N GLU A 24 -4.16 -0.76 12.97
CA GLU A 24 -3.05 -0.61 12.03
C GLU A 24 -3.38 -0.90 10.56
N ILE A 25 -4.48 -1.60 10.28
CA ILE A 25 -4.87 -2.03 8.92
C ILE A 25 -6.28 -1.56 8.53
N LEU A 26 -7.10 -1.21 9.52
CA LEU A 26 -8.47 -0.72 9.40
C LEU A 26 -8.64 0.58 10.17
N ASP A 27 -9.18 1.62 9.54
CA ASP A 27 -9.71 2.79 10.23
C ASP A 27 -11.04 2.40 10.89
N GLU A 28 -10.98 2.15 12.19
CA GLU A 28 -12.11 1.76 13.02
C GLU A 28 -13.29 2.74 12.87
N SER A 29 -13.04 4.05 12.87
CA SER A 29 -14.11 5.05 12.81
C SER A 29 -14.85 5.09 11.47
N THR A 30 -14.17 4.76 10.37
CA THR A 30 -14.74 4.63 9.03
C THR A 30 -15.51 3.32 8.90
N PHE A 31 -14.99 2.24 9.48
CA PHE A 31 -15.65 0.93 9.43
C PHE A 31 -16.87 0.85 10.37
N GLU A 32 -16.82 1.49 11.53
CA GLU A 32 -17.96 1.67 12.45
C GLU A 32 -19.14 2.36 11.75
N GLN A 33 -18.89 3.39 10.91
CA GLN A 33 -19.95 4.04 10.12
C GLN A 33 -20.63 3.09 9.10
N ILE A 34 -19.93 2.04 8.63
CA ILE A 34 -20.52 1.01 7.76
C ILE A 34 -21.30 -0.02 8.59
N LEU A 35 -20.91 -0.27 9.83
CA LEU A 35 -21.61 -1.12 10.80
C LEU A 35 -22.84 -0.44 11.43
N GLU A 36 -22.86 0.89 11.51
CA GLU A 36 -24.04 1.69 11.89
C GLU A 36 -25.15 1.68 10.81
N MET A 37 -24.89 1.06 9.65
CA MET A 37 -25.84 0.87 8.55
C MET A 37 -26.45 -0.55 8.48
N ASP A 38 -26.06 -1.47 9.36
CA ASP A 38 -26.77 -2.76 9.52
C ASP A 38 -28.04 -2.56 10.38
N ASP A 39 -29.14 -3.26 10.05
CA ASP A 39 -30.40 -3.17 10.81
C ASP A 39 -30.35 -3.87 12.18
N ASP A 40 -29.44 -4.83 12.38
CA ASP A 40 -29.21 -5.56 13.64
C ASP A 40 -27.71 -5.82 13.87
N GLU A 41 -27.28 -5.97 15.12
CA GLU A 41 -25.89 -6.32 15.42
C GLU A 41 -25.55 -7.80 15.14
N GLU A 42 -26.55 -8.69 15.22
CA GLU A 42 -26.44 -10.12 14.91
C GLU A 42 -26.56 -10.40 13.39
N ASP A 43 -27.29 -9.57 12.64
CA ASP A 43 -27.56 -9.75 11.20
C ASP A 43 -26.85 -8.68 10.35
N ARG A 44 -25.54 -8.87 10.18
CA ARG A 44 -24.61 -7.92 9.55
C ARG A 44 -24.62 -7.92 8.02
N ASP A 45 -25.78 -8.15 7.41
CA ASP A 45 -25.88 -8.48 5.99
C ASP A 45 -25.56 -7.29 5.06
N PHE A 46 -25.83 -6.04 5.48
CA PHE A 46 -25.45 -4.86 4.70
C PHE A 46 -23.93 -4.68 4.66
N SER A 47 -23.27 -4.54 5.82
CA SER A 47 -21.83 -4.30 5.89
C SER A 47 -21.03 -5.45 5.28
N LYS A 48 -21.49 -6.70 5.50
CA LYS A 48 -20.94 -7.90 4.87
C LYS A 48 -21.05 -7.86 3.35
N SER A 49 -22.18 -7.42 2.78
CA SER A 49 -22.34 -7.30 1.32
C SER A 49 -21.34 -6.32 0.69
N ILE A 50 -21.08 -5.16 1.33
CA ILE A 50 -20.11 -4.17 0.87
C ILE A 50 -18.67 -4.72 0.95
N VAL A 51 -18.31 -5.37 2.06
CA VAL A 51 -16.99 -5.95 2.28
C VAL A 51 -16.68 -7.08 1.28
N TYR A 52 -17.63 -7.98 1.01
CA TYR A 52 -17.41 -9.10 0.11
C TYR A 52 -17.42 -8.63 -1.36
N GLY A 53 -18.25 -7.64 -1.71
CA GLY A 53 -18.15 -6.95 -3.00
C GLY A 53 -16.79 -6.28 -3.23
N PHE A 54 -16.21 -5.68 -2.18
CA PHE A 54 -14.85 -5.15 -2.24
C PHE A 54 -13.79 -6.25 -2.42
N PHE A 55 -13.93 -7.42 -1.80
CA PHE A 55 -12.99 -8.52 -2.01
C PHE A 55 -12.91 -8.93 -3.50
N GLU A 56 -14.07 -9.10 -4.14
CA GLU A 56 -14.12 -9.38 -5.58
C GLU A 56 -13.54 -8.21 -6.40
N GLN A 57 -13.86 -6.97 -6.06
CA GLN A 57 -13.32 -5.77 -6.72
C GLN A 57 -11.79 -5.71 -6.63
N ALA A 58 -11.21 -5.97 -5.46
CA ALA A 58 -9.78 -5.93 -5.22
C ALA A 58 -9.04 -7.02 -6.03
N VAL A 59 -9.46 -8.28 -5.92
CA VAL A 59 -8.83 -9.40 -6.66
C VAL A 59 -8.87 -9.18 -8.17
N ASN A 60 -10.03 -8.77 -8.71
CA ASN A 60 -10.18 -8.44 -10.14
C ASN A 60 -9.35 -7.22 -10.57
N THR A 61 -9.08 -6.27 -9.67
CA THR A 61 -8.27 -5.08 -9.97
C THR A 61 -6.78 -5.39 -9.92
N PHE A 62 -6.32 -6.21 -8.97
CA PHE A 62 -4.92 -6.65 -8.90
C PHE A 62 -4.50 -7.44 -10.14
N GLN A 63 -5.35 -8.33 -10.65
CA GLN A 63 -5.07 -9.07 -11.89
C GLN A 63 -4.86 -8.12 -13.07
N LYS A 64 -5.75 -7.13 -13.24
CA LYS A 64 -5.60 -6.08 -14.28
C LYS A 64 -4.33 -5.26 -14.09
N MET A 65 -3.92 -4.96 -12.85
CA MET A 65 -2.65 -4.28 -12.59
C MET A 65 -1.43 -5.12 -13.00
N GLU A 66 -1.48 -6.45 -12.85
CA GLU A 66 -0.41 -7.35 -13.32
C GLU A 66 -0.34 -7.44 -14.84
N ASP A 67 -1.50 -7.49 -15.51
CA ASP A 67 -1.60 -7.38 -16.98
C ASP A 67 -1.01 -6.04 -17.45
N ARG A 68 -1.40 -4.91 -16.84
CA ARG A 68 -0.91 -3.58 -17.25
C ARG A 68 0.54 -3.29 -16.87
N LEU A 69 1.09 -3.95 -15.84
CA LEU A 69 2.53 -3.99 -15.58
C LEU A 69 3.29 -4.78 -16.66
N THR A 70 2.65 -5.73 -17.32
CA THR A 70 3.21 -6.51 -18.44
C THR A 70 3.12 -5.72 -19.76
N ASP A 71 1.98 -5.06 -20.01
CA ASP A 71 1.78 -4.12 -21.13
C ASP A 71 2.59 -2.82 -21.00
N LYS A 72 3.17 -2.56 -19.81
CA LYS A 72 3.85 -1.31 -19.42
C LYS A 72 2.94 -0.06 -19.50
N ASN A 73 1.62 -0.23 -19.34
CA ASN A 73 0.63 0.82 -19.47
C ASN A 73 0.43 1.61 -18.17
N LEU A 74 1.29 2.61 -17.96
CA LEU A 74 1.25 3.48 -16.78
C LEU A 74 -0.08 4.25 -16.61
N ALA A 75 -0.76 4.61 -17.70
CA ALA A 75 -2.01 5.36 -17.63
C ALA A 75 -3.14 4.51 -17.00
N GLU A 76 -3.36 3.30 -17.53
CA GLU A 76 -4.35 2.37 -16.94
C GLU A 76 -3.94 1.91 -15.54
N LEU A 77 -2.64 1.81 -15.22
CA LEU A 77 -2.18 1.59 -13.84
C LEU A 77 -2.58 2.73 -12.90
N SER A 78 -2.55 3.99 -13.37
CA SER A 78 -3.02 5.14 -12.61
C SER A 78 -4.53 5.08 -12.36
N ASP A 79 -5.32 4.78 -13.39
CA ASP A 79 -6.78 4.65 -13.30
C ASP A 79 -7.22 3.50 -12.38
N LEU A 80 -6.57 2.33 -12.49
CA LEU A 80 -6.80 1.18 -11.60
C LEU A 80 -6.42 1.51 -10.14
N GLY A 81 -5.31 2.24 -9.94
CA GLY A 81 -4.91 2.73 -8.62
C GLY A 81 -5.94 3.70 -8.02
N HIS A 82 -6.42 4.66 -8.82
CA HIS A 82 -7.46 5.59 -8.40
C HIS A 82 -8.78 4.89 -8.03
N PHE A 83 -9.23 3.94 -8.86
CA PHE A 83 -10.45 3.15 -8.65
C PHE A 83 -10.40 2.31 -7.37
N LEU A 84 -9.28 1.62 -7.12
CA LEU A 84 -9.14 0.81 -5.91
C LEU A 84 -8.90 1.67 -4.66
N LYS A 85 -8.25 2.84 -4.79
CA LYS A 85 -8.11 3.81 -3.70
C LYS A 85 -9.47 4.30 -3.20
N GLY A 86 -10.39 4.64 -4.11
CA GLY A 86 -11.73 5.11 -3.75
C GLY A 86 -12.51 4.09 -2.93
N SER A 87 -12.60 2.85 -3.42
CA SER A 87 -13.34 1.77 -2.76
C SER A 87 -12.70 1.29 -1.46
N SER A 88 -11.37 1.20 -1.40
CA SER A 88 -10.65 0.86 -0.17
C SER A 88 -10.74 1.95 0.91
N ALA A 89 -10.83 3.23 0.52
CA ALA A 89 -11.09 4.32 1.45
C ALA A 89 -12.49 4.26 2.09
N THR A 90 -13.53 3.87 1.34
CA THR A 90 -14.91 3.70 1.86
C THR A 90 -15.00 2.66 2.97
N LEU A 91 -14.14 1.65 2.98
CA LEU A 91 -14.06 0.62 4.03
C LEU A 91 -12.97 0.91 5.07
N GLY A 92 -12.30 2.07 5.03
CA GLY A 92 -11.24 2.41 5.98
C GLY A 92 -9.95 1.60 5.83
N LEU A 93 -9.68 0.97 4.68
CA LEU A 93 -8.55 0.05 4.50
C LEU A 93 -7.22 0.80 4.28
N VAL A 94 -6.72 1.50 5.30
CA VAL A 94 -5.63 2.50 5.25
C VAL A 94 -4.45 2.06 4.37
N LYS A 95 -3.84 0.91 4.67
CA LYS A 95 -2.65 0.41 3.94
C LYS A 95 -2.96 0.03 2.48
N VAL A 96 -4.20 -0.35 2.16
CA VAL A 96 -4.63 -0.63 0.77
C VAL A 96 -4.85 0.69 0.02
N LYS A 97 -5.58 1.65 0.62
CA LYS A 97 -5.77 3.01 0.09
C LYS A 97 -4.43 3.66 -0.24
N ASP A 98 -3.50 3.69 0.73
CA ASP A 98 -2.25 4.44 0.61
C ASP A 98 -1.31 3.82 -0.45
N GLY A 99 -1.27 2.50 -0.56
CA GLY A 99 -0.54 1.85 -1.66
C GLY A 99 -1.21 2.06 -3.03
N CYS A 100 -2.54 2.07 -3.10
CA CYS A 100 -3.26 2.43 -4.33
C CYS A 100 -3.04 3.90 -4.74
N GLU A 101 -2.82 4.80 -3.76
CA GLU A 101 -2.43 6.19 -3.98
C GLU A 101 -1.04 6.33 -4.60
N LYS A 102 -0.05 5.59 -4.07
CA LYS A 102 1.29 5.50 -4.68
C LYS A 102 1.24 4.93 -6.10
N ILE A 103 0.45 3.87 -6.35
CA ILE A 103 0.24 3.31 -7.69
C ILE A 103 -0.38 4.36 -8.63
N GLN A 104 -1.35 5.16 -8.14
CA GLN A 104 -1.91 6.28 -8.89
C GLN A 104 -0.83 7.30 -9.28
N HIS A 105 0.05 7.69 -8.34
CA HIS A 105 1.12 8.66 -8.57
C HIS A 105 2.18 8.17 -9.57
N PHE A 106 2.76 6.98 -9.36
CA PHE A 106 3.73 6.42 -10.30
C PHE A 106 3.12 6.15 -11.69
N GLY A 107 1.84 5.76 -11.76
CA GLY A 107 1.11 5.64 -13.03
C GLY A 107 0.95 6.99 -13.75
N ALA A 108 0.84 8.08 -13.00
CA ALA A 108 0.81 9.44 -13.52
C ALA A 108 2.22 10.02 -13.84
N LYS A 109 3.28 9.20 -13.83
CA LYS A 109 4.70 9.59 -13.96
C LYS A 109 5.14 10.60 -12.91
N LYS A 110 4.86 10.29 -11.64
CA LYS A 110 5.24 11.10 -10.47
C LYS A 110 5.96 10.28 -9.42
N ASP A 111 6.61 10.97 -8.49
CA ASP A 111 7.18 10.40 -7.28
C ASP A 111 6.11 9.81 -6.34
N GLU A 112 6.54 9.12 -5.29
CA GLU A 112 5.66 8.50 -4.28
C GLU A 112 4.65 9.48 -3.69
N THR A 113 5.04 10.75 -3.47
CA THR A 113 4.18 11.79 -2.90
C THR A 113 3.21 12.43 -3.91
N GLY A 114 3.41 12.19 -5.22
CA GLY A 114 2.61 12.82 -6.28
C GLY A 114 2.96 14.31 -6.52
N THR A 115 4.09 14.79 -6.01
CA THR A 115 4.50 16.20 -6.01
C THR A 115 5.48 16.52 -7.14
N MET A 116 6.43 15.62 -7.39
CA MET A 116 7.48 15.75 -8.40
C MET A 116 7.19 14.82 -9.58
N ASP A 117 7.61 15.19 -10.78
CA ASP A 117 7.53 14.31 -11.94
C ASP A 117 8.67 13.27 -11.92
N GLU A 118 8.36 12.02 -12.22
CA GLU A 118 9.32 10.93 -12.44
C GLU A 118 9.31 10.55 -13.93
N PRO A 119 10.26 11.07 -14.74
CA PRO A 119 10.27 10.82 -16.18
C PRO A 119 10.70 9.39 -16.55
N ASP A 120 11.38 8.64 -15.67
CA ASP A 120 11.80 7.27 -15.95
C ASP A 120 10.63 6.27 -15.76
N GLN A 121 10.19 5.74 -16.90
CA GLN A 121 9.09 4.77 -16.96
C GLN A 121 9.45 3.41 -16.33
N GLU A 122 10.71 2.97 -16.36
CA GLU A 122 11.12 1.72 -15.71
C GLU A 122 11.21 1.90 -14.19
N VAL A 123 11.58 3.09 -13.70
CA VAL A 123 11.46 3.45 -12.28
C VAL A 123 10.01 3.41 -11.83
N CYS A 124 9.10 4.08 -12.56
CA CYS A 124 7.66 4.04 -12.27
C CYS A 124 7.11 2.60 -12.24
N LEU A 125 7.38 1.79 -13.27
CA LEU A 125 6.90 0.40 -13.35
C LEU A 125 7.46 -0.49 -12.24
N LYS A 126 8.72 -0.29 -11.85
CA LYS A 126 9.34 -1.01 -10.72
C LYS A 126 8.71 -0.61 -9.39
N ALA A 127 8.45 0.67 -9.18
CA ALA A 127 7.80 1.17 -7.98
C ALA A 127 6.36 0.63 -7.86
N ILE A 128 5.56 0.72 -8.93
CA ILE A 128 4.20 0.15 -8.98
C ILE A 128 4.21 -1.34 -8.68
N ARG A 129 5.16 -2.12 -9.22
CA ARG A 129 5.26 -3.55 -8.93
C ARG A 129 5.51 -3.82 -7.44
N ASN A 130 6.51 -3.17 -6.85
CA ASN A 130 6.80 -3.32 -5.42
C ASN A 130 5.59 -2.95 -4.55
N THR A 131 4.94 -1.81 -4.85
CA THR A 131 3.75 -1.37 -4.11
C THR A 131 2.55 -2.29 -4.33
N LEU A 132 2.39 -2.90 -5.51
CA LEU A 132 1.32 -3.89 -5.73
C LEU A 132 1.52 -5.13 -4.86
N ASP A 133 2.75 -5.60 -4.71
CA ASP A 133 3.08 -6.72 -3.81
C ASP A 133 2.82 -6.35 -2.33
N GLU A 134 3.17 -5.13 -1.91
CA GLU A 134 2.83 -4.57 -0.58
C GLU A 134 1.32 -4.48 -0.35
N VAL A 135 0.56 -3.97 -1.33
CA VAL A 135 -0.90 -3.83 -1.26
C VAL A 135 -1.58 -5.20 -1.21
N LYS A 136 -1.14 -6.17 -2.01
CA LYS A 136 -1.62 -7.56 -1.94
C LYS A 136 -1.39 -8.18 -0.56
N ALA A 137 -0.22 -7.96 0.03
CA ALA A 137 0.10 -8.45 1.38
C ALA A 137 -0.72 -7.75 2.47
N ALA A 138 -1.01 -6.45 2.33
CA ALA A 138 -1.89 -5.71 3.24
C ALA A 138 -3.35 -6.17 3.10
N TYR A 139 -3.85 -6.27 1.87
CA TYR A 139 -5.18 -6.79 1.54
C TYR A 139 -5.41 -8.19 2.12
N SER A 140 -4.48 -9.14 1.93
CA SER A 140 -4.65 -10.51 2.43
C SER A 140 -4.73 -10.58 3.97
N LYS A 141 -4.11 -9.63 4.70
CA LYS A 141 -4.26 -9.52 6.16
C LYS A 141 -5.65 -9.00 6.54
N VAL A 142 -6.11 -7.93 5.89
CA VAL A 142 -7.46 -7.37 6.07
C VAL A 142 -8.55 -8.40 5.74
N GLU A 143 -8.44 -9.09 4.61
CA GLU A 143 -9.41 -10.09 4.16
C GLU A 143 -9.58 -11.19 5.21
N LYS A 144 -8.48 -11.78 5.71
CA LYS A 144 -8.52 -12.82 6.75
C LYS A 144 -9.22 -12.31 8.02
N VAL A 145 -8.92 -11.10 8.47
CA VAL A 145 -9.52 -10.49 9.67
C VAL A 145 -11.02 -10.25 9.50
N LEU A 146 -11.43 -9.65 8.38
CA LEU A 146 -12.84 -9.36 8.12
C LEU A 146 -13.65 -10.65 7.89
N ARG A 147 -13.08 -11.67 7.23
CA ARG A 147 -13.72 -13.00 7.10
C ARG A 147 -13.96 -13.66 8.46
N LEU A 148 -12.96 -13.64 9.36
CA LEU A 148 -13.11 -14.13 10.75
C LEU A 148 -14.14 -13.30 11.55
N TYR A 149 -14.19 -11.98 11.36
CA TYR A 149 -15.20 -11.11 11.98
C TYR A 149 -16.62 -11.47 11.53
N TYR A 150 -16.84 -11.68 10.23
CA TYR A 150 -18.12 -12.13 9.66
C TYR A 150 -18.40 -13.65 9.78
N GLY A 151 -17.65 -14.35 10.64
CA GLY A 151 -17.93 -15.72 11.07
C GLY A 151 -17.41 -16.87 10.17
N GLU A 152 -16.52 -16.60 9.21
CA GLU A 152 -15.91 -17.67 8.40
C GLU A 152 -14.74 -18.35 9.14
N GLU A 153 -14.65 -19.69 9.07
CA GLU A 153 -13.51 -20.46 9.60
C GLU A 153 -12.27 -20.32 8.69
N VAL A 154 -11.58 -19.18 8.77
CA VAL A 154 -10.31 -18.96 8.07
C VAL A 154 -9.18 -19.71 8.77
N LYS A 155 -8.38 -20.48 8.00
CA LYS A 155 -7.15 -21.08 8.52
C LYS A 155 -6.09 -20.00 8.80
N VAL A 156 -5.95 -19.64 10.06
CA VAL A 156 -4.86 -18.80 10.55
C VAL A 156 -3.62 -19.68 10.69
N GLU A 157 -2.75 -19.67 9.69
CA GLU A 157 -1.36 -20.09 9.85
C GLU A 157 -0.62 -18.96 10.57
N GLU A 158 -0.19 -19.20 11.80
CA GLU A 158 0.50 -18.22 12.64
C GLU A 158 1.94 -18.01 12.14
N GLU A 159 2.17 -16.93 11.39
CA GLU A 159 3.51 -16.36 11.18
C GLU A 159 4.00 -15.80 12.53
N GLU A 160 4.83 -16.58 13.25
CA GLU A 160 5.38 -16.16 14.55
C GLU A 160 6.10 -14.79 14.45
N PRO A 161 5.89 -13.88 15.41
CA PRO A 161 6.57 -12.59 15.43
C PRO A 161 8.06 -12.80 15.70
N LYS A 162 8.88 -12.68 14.64
CA LYS A 162 10.35 -12.76 14.72
C LYS A 162 10.88 -11.67 15.66
N GLU A 163 11.33 -12.08 16.84
CA GLU A 163 11.86 -11.18 17.87
C GLU A 163 12.97 -10.29 17.31
N ALA A 164 12.75 -8.98 17.37
CA ALA A 164 13.79 -7.99 17.07
C ALA A 164 14.85 -8.03 18.17
N LYS A 165 16.05 -8.57 17.85
CA LYS A 165 17.19 -8.52 18.78
C LYS A 165 17.55 -7.06 19.08
N PRO A 166 17.77 -6.68 20.36
CA PRO A 166 18.15 -5.32 20.70
C PRO A 166 19.59 -5.02 20.24
N GLU A 167 19.76 -3.92 19.51
CA GLU A 167 21.09 -3.37 19.22
C GLU A 167 21.69 -2.73 20.47
N ALA A 168 22.92 -3.13 20.81
CA ALA A 168 23.66 -2.56 21.93
C ALA A 168 24.67 -1.50 21.44
N LYS A 169 24.51 -0.27 21.94
CA LYS A 169 25.63 0.66 22.17
C LYS A 169 26.46 0.16 23.38
N GLU A 170 27.71 0.50 23.60
CA GLU A 170 28.67 1.43 22.97
C GLU A 170 30.03 0.67 22.78
N GLU A 171 31.22 1.19 22.44
CA GLU A 171 31.95 2.40 22.84
C GLU A 171 33.12 2.68 21.85
N LYS A 172 33.86 3.78 22.02
CA LYS A 172 34.93 4.26 21.12
C LYS A 172 36.23 4.56 21.90
N PRO A 173 37.43 4.30 21.33
CA PRO A 173 38.52 5.26 21.53
C PRO A 173 39.47 5.51 20.34
N LYS A 174 39.58 6.81 19.96
CA LYS A 174 40.79 7.62 19.66
C LYS A 174 41.91 7.05 18.74
N GLU A 175 42.22 7.62 17.56
CA GLU A 175 42.78 8.97 17.25
C GLU A 175 44.21 9.15 17.84
N ASP A 176 45.31 9.46 17.14
CA ASP A 176 45.65 9.90 15.75
C ASP A 176 46.98 9.13 15.33
N PRO A 177 47.96 9.50 14.43
CA PRO A 177 48.08 10.61 13.46
C PRO A 177 48.68 10.34 12.04
N LYS A 178 48.33 11.26 11.12
CA LYS A 178 49.09 11.83 9.96
C LYS A 178 50.07 10.99 9.09
N LYS A 179 49.83 11.05 7.76
CA LYS A 179 50.80 11.60 6.80
C LYS A 179 50.12 12.30 5.60
N GLU A 180 50.80 13.33 5.09
CA GLU A 180 50.51 14.15 3.89
C GLU A 180 50.58 13.34 2.56
N THR A 181 50.23 13.82 1.35
CA THR A 181 50.56 15.12 0.71
C THR A 181 49.77 15.42 -0.60
N LYS A 182 49.34 16.69 -0.80
CA LYS A 182 48.89 17.39 -2.07
C LYS A 182 47.62 16.86 -2.78
N GLU A 183 46.76 17.62 -3.47
CA GLU A 183 46.62 19.00 -4.06
C GLU A 183 46.50 19.01 -5.61
N ALA A 184 45.90 20.10 -6.14
CA ALA A 184 45.40 20.34 -7.52
C ALA A 184 44.00 19.75 -7.80
N LYS A 185 42.88 20.48 -7.92
CA LYS A 185 42.53 21.89 -8.28
C LYS A 185 42.78 22.24 -9.75
N GLU A 186 41.69 22.42 -10.52
CA GLU A 186 41.42 23.40 -11.62
C GLU A 186 40.14 22.98 -12.39
N THR A 187 39.33 23.81 -13.07
CA THR A 187 38.91 25.22 -12.86
C THR A 187 37.53 25.42 -13.56
N ALA A 188 36.76 26.43 -13.16
CA ALA A 188 35.45 26.77 -13.73
C ALA A 188 35.47 27.20 -15.22
N LYS A 189 34.30 27.09 -15.89
CA LYS A 189 33.83 28.11 -16.85
C LYS A 189 32.33 27.99 -17.20
N GLU A 190 31.57 29.05 -16.92
CA GLU A 190 30.55 29.52 -17.87
C GLU A 190 31.24 30.11 -19.12
N PRO A 191 30.51 30.30 -20.23
CA PRO A 191 30.12 31.69 -20.51
C PRO A 191 28.64 31.85 -20.91
N THR A 192 28.19 33.09 -20.82
CA THR A 192 26.83 33.56 -21.11
C THR A 192 26.59 33.90 -22.60
N LYS A 193 25.30 34.10 -22.92
CA LYS A 193 24.73 35.29 -23.61
C LYS A 193 24.14 35.14 -25.03
N GLU A 194 22.96 35.78 -25.15
CA GLU A 194 22.34 36.43 -26.33
C GLU A 194 21.52 35.65 -27.38
N ALA A 195 20.49 36.35 -27.87
CA ALA A 195 19.45 35.95 -28.85
C ALA A 195 19.72 36.69 -30.20
N PRO A 196 18.79 37.06 -31.14
CA PRO A 196 17.33 37.32 -31.03
C PRO A 196 16.46 36.95 -32.29
N LYS A 197 15.25 37.54 -32.41
CA LYS A 197 14.45 37.82 -33.65
C LYS A 197 13.71 36.63 -34.33
N GLU A 198 12.62 36.79 -35.10
CA GLU A 198 11.59 37.86 -35.34
C GLU A 198 10.41 37.28 -36.20
N ALA A 199 9.41 38.10 -36.57
CA ALA A 199 8.22 37.85 -37.42
C ALA A 199 7.03 37.13 -36.72
N THR A 200 5.79 37.65 -36.63
CA THR A 200 4.78 38.14 -37.63
C THR A 200 4.19 36.99 -38.49
N LYS A 201 2.90 36.96 -38.86
CA LYS A 201 1.91 38.04 -39.11
C LYS A 201 0.45 37.60 -38.80
N ALA A 202 -0.48 38.56 -38.78
CA ALA A 202 -1.94 38.44 -38.59
C ALA A 202 -2.71 37.59 -39.61
N ASP A 203 -3.95 37.21 -39.24
CA ASP A 203 -5.26 37.49 -39.88
C ASP A 203 -6.36 36.74 -39.05
N ALA A 204 -7.69 36.90 -39.19
CA ALA A 204 -8.60 38.03 -39.43
C ALA A 204 -10.06 37.48 -39.37
N LYS A 205 -11.05 38.26 -38.86
CA LYS A 205 -12.46 37.84 -38.61
C LYS A 205 -12.66 36.76 -37.53
N GLU A 206 -13.85 36.57 -36.96
CA GLU A 206 -15.17 37.18 -37.22
C GLU A 206 -15.70 37.96 -36.00
#